data_AF-A0A2V9XJ40-F1
#
_entry.id   AF-A0A2V9XJ40-F1
#
_cell.length_a   1.000
_cell.length_b   1.000
_cell.length_c   1.000
_cell.angle_alpha   90.00
_cell.angle_beta   90.00
_cell.angle_gamma   90.00
#
_symmetry.space_group_name_H-M   'P 1'
#
loop_
_entity.id
_entity.type
_entity.pdbx_description
1 polymer ?
#
loop_
_entity_poly.entity_id
_entity_poly.type
_entity_poly.pdbx_seq_one_letter_code
_entity_poly.pdbx_strand_id
1 'polypeptide(L)'
;MGAAGTYLDHHIAYSMGVAYAQLGDFTEARRWLARSTETGFPCYPWFAHDPLLKPLRDDAGSLSFLNQLREVWDANRKRYGPSPK
;
A
#
# COMPACT_ATOMS: atom_id res chain seq x y z
N MET A 1 2.92 -13.13 26.10
CA MET A 1 3.26 -13.83 24.85
C MET A 1 2.41 -13.21 23.74
N GLY A 2 2.86 -12.55 22.68
CA GLY A 2 4.17 -12.06 22.24
C GLY A 2 3.90 -11.00 21.17
N ALA A 3 4.44 -9.78 21.35
CA ALA A 3 4.24 -8.65 20.45
C ALA A 3 5.33 -8.59 19.36
N ALA A 4 5.68 -9.74 18.78
CA ALA A 4 6.75 -9.88 17.78
C ALA A 4 6.24 -10.25 16.37
N GLY A 5 4.92 -10.41 16.18
CA GLY A 5 4.33 -10.91 14.93
C GLY A 5 3.80 -9.87 13.94
N THR A 6 3.69 -8.59 14.32
CA THR A 6 2.94 -7.59 13.53
C THR A 6 3.80 -6.79 12.53
N TYR A 7 5.09 -6.60 12.82
CA TYR A 7 5.99 -5.82 11.94
C TYR A 7 6.49 -6.61 10.72
N LEU A 8 6.63 -7.94 10.85
CA LEU A 8 7.04 -8.78 9.74
C LEU A 8 5.88 -9.04 8.75
N ASP A 9 4.63 -9.08 9.23
CA ASP A 9 3.45 -9.45 8.42
C ASP A 9 3.19 -8.45 7.28
N HIS A 10 3.28 -7.14 7.53
CA HIS A 10 3.00 -6.13 6.51
C HIS A 10 4.06 -6.06 5.40
N HIS A 11 5.35 -6.24 5.72
CA HIS A 11 6.41 -6.29 4.72
C HIS A 11 6.30 -7.54 3.83
N ILE A 12 5.93 -8.68 4.40
CA ILE A 12 5.66 -9.90 3.62
C ILE A 12 4.44 -9.69 2.73
N ALA A 13 3.35 -9.14 3.27
CA ALA A 13 2.16 -8.82 2.48
C ALA A 13 2.48 -7.84 1.34
N TYR A 14 3.30 -6.81 1.60
CA TYR A 14 3.77 -5.90 0.57
C TYR A 14 4.56 -6.63 -0.51
N SER A 15 5.53 -7.45 -0.11
CA SER A 15 6.40 -8.20 -1.04
C SER A 15 5.59 -9.17 -1.91
N MET A 16 4.59 -9.84 -1.34
CA MET A 16 3.65 -10.70 -2.08
C MET A 16 2.83 -9.88 -3.07
N GLY A 17 2.30 -8.73 -2.64
CA GLY A 17 1.56 -7.82 -3.50
C GLY A 17 2.36 -7.32 -4.70
N VAL A 18 3.62 -6.96 -4.48
CA VAL A 18 4.57 -6.59 -5.54
C VAL A 18 4.82 -7.75 -6.49
N ALA A 19 5.05 -8.96 -5.97
CA ALA A 19 5.27 -10.14 -6.80
C ALA A 19 4.06 -10.43 -7.71
N TYR A 20 2.84 -10.40 -7.17
CA TYR A 20 1.62 -10.59 -7.97
C TYR A 20 1.41 -9.46 -9.00
N ALA A 21 1.74 -8.22 -8.65
CA ALA A 21 1.68 -7.11 -9.60
C ALA A 21 2.62 -7.32 -10.80
N GLN A 22 3.81 -7.88 -10.56
CA GLN A 22 4.77 -8.23 -11.62
C GLN A 22 4.31 -9.44 -12.46
N LEU A 23 3.52 -10.35 -11.88
CA LEU A 23 2.91 -11.48 -12.59
C LEU A 23 1.64 -11.08 -13.37
N GLY A 24 1.14 -9.84 -13.22
CA GLY A 24 -0.09 -9.38 -13.84
C GLY A 24 -1.39 -9.83 -13.15
N ASP A 25 -1.28 -10.50 -12.00
CA ASP A 25 -2.45 -10.86 -11.18
C ASP A 25 -2.81 -9.69 -10.26
N PHE A 26 -3.49 -8.69 -10.83
CA PHE A 26 -3.85 -7.48 -10.11
C PHE A 26 -4.92 -7.71 -9.03
N THR A 27 -5.63 -8.85 -9.06
CA THR A 27 -6.58 -9.20 -8.01
C THR A 27 -5.86 -9.64 -6.74
N GLU A 28 -4.94 -10.60 -6.84
CA GLU A 28 -4.13 -10.99 -5.68
C GLU A 28 -3.18 -9.86 -5.25
N ALA A 29 -2.62 -9.09 -6.20
CA ALA A 29 -1.79 -7.94 -5.87
C ALA A 29 -2.55 -6.96 -4.94
N ARG A 30 -3.76 -6.55 -5.31
CA ARG A 30 -4.59 -5.66 -4.47
C ARG A 30 -4.91 -6.27 -3.11
N ARG A 31 -5.21 -7.57 -3.06
CA ARG A 31 -5.53 -8.27 -1.80
C ARG A 31 -4.35 -8.24 -0.82
N TRP A 32 -3.14 -8.56 -1.28
CA TRP A 32 -1.94 -8.55 -0.44
C TRP A 32 -1.49 -7.14 -0.07
N LEU A 33 -1.60 -6.19 -1.00
CA LEU A 33 -1.31 -4.78 -0.74
C LEU A 33 -2.28 -4.17 0.27
N ALA A 34 -3.58 -4.47 0.19
CA ALA A 34 -4.56 -4.06 1.20
C ALA A 34 -4.19 -4.58 2.59
N ARG A 35 -3.85 -5.88 2.70
CA ARG A 35 -3.39 -6.47 3.97
C ARG A 35 -2.15 -5.76 4.55
N SER A 36 -1.20 -5.36 3.71
CA SER A 36 -0.03 -4.60 4.16
C SER A 36 -0.43 -3.24 4.78
N THR A 37 -1.46 -2.60 4.22
CA THR A 37 -1.92 -1.29 4.70
C THR A 37 -2.69 -1.39 6.02
N GLU A 38 -3.49 -2.45 6.19
CA GLU A 38 -4.27 -2.74 7.40
C GLU A 38 -3.38 -3.07 8.61
N THR A 39 -2.19 -3.62 8.37
CA THR A 39 -1.27 -4.11 9.41
C THR A 39 -0.13 -3.14 9.76
N GLY A 40 -0.14 -1.92 9.21
CA GLY A 40 0.78 -0.85 9.62
C GLY A 40 1.56 -0.16 8.50
N PHE A 41 1.28 -0.44 7.22
CA PHE A 41 1.99 0.15 6.08
C PHE A 41 1.13 1.03 5.14
N PRO A 42 0.32 2.01 5.62
CA PRO A 42 -0.49 2.88 4.76
C PRO A 42 0.34 4.03 4.15
N CYS A 43 1.46 3.72 3.50
CA CYS A 43 2.39 4.72 2.97
C CYS A 43 2.18 4.99 1.48
N TYR A 44 1.10 5.69 1.12
CA TYR A 44 0.78 5.99 -0.28
C TYR A 44 1.96 6.44 -1.17
N PRO A 45 2.90 7.32 -0.73
CA PRO A 45 4.06 7.68 -1.55
C PRO A 45 4.90 6.48 -2.00
N TRP A 46 5.02 5.44 -1.18
CA TRP A 46 5.73 4.21 -1.55
C TRP A 46 5.02 3.48 -2.69
N PHE A 47 3.71 3.31 -2.60
CA PHE A 47 2.88 2.71 -3.65
C PHE A 47 2.88 3.53 -4.94
N ALA A 48 2.96 4.86 -4.83
CA ALA A 48 3.00 5.77 -5.96
C ALA A 48 4.34 5.75 -6.70
N HIS A 49 5.46 5.52 -5.99
CA HIS A 49 6.81 5.68 -6.54
C HIS A 49 7.58 4.37 -6.75
N ASP A 50 7.18 3.25 -6.13
CA ASP A 50 7.87 1.96 -6.35
C ASP A 50 7.75 1.55 -7.83
N PRO A 51 8.87 1.40 -8.57
CA PRO A 51 8.84 1.02 -9.98
C PRO A 51 8.23 -0.38 -10.21
N LEU A 52 8.33 -1.29 -9.22
CA LEU A 52 7.74 -2.63 -9.30
C LEU A 52 6.21 -2.61 -9.19
N LEU A 53 5.63 -1.50 -8.77
CA LEU A 53 4.18 -1.30 -8.78
C LEU A 53 3.69 -0.55 -10.02
N LYS A 54 4.55 -0.27 -11.00
CA LYS A 54 4.11 0.37 -12.26
C LYS A 54 2.97 -0.41 -12.95
N PRO A 55 3.03 -1.75 -13.12
CA PRO A 55 1.94 -2.48 -13.76
C PRO A 55 0.59 -2.30 -13.04
N LEU A 56 0.62 -2.25 -11.71
CA LEU A 56 -0.58 -2.00 -10.89
C LEU A 56 -1.13 -0.58 -11.10
N ARG A 57 -0.26 0.43 -11.26
CA ARG A 57 -0.68 1.82 -11.52
C ARG A 57 -1.26 2.02 -12.92
N ASP A 58 -0.85 1.20 -13.88
CA ASP A 58 -1.37 1.22 -15.24
C ASP A 58 -2.69 0.43 -15.38
N ASP A 59 -3.03 -0.43 -14.41
CA ASP A 59 -4.28 -1.18 -14.37
C ASP A 59 -5.46 -0.31 -13.90
N ALA A 60 -6.45 -0.15 -14.79
CA ALA A 60 -7.68 0.58 -14.48
C ALA A 60 -8.44 0.00 -13.28
N GLY A 61 -8.40 -1.33 -13.10
CA GLY A 61 -9.05 -2.01 -11.96
C GLY A 61 -8.42 -1.65 -10.60
N SER A 62 -7.17 -1.20 -10.59
CA SER A 62 -6.41 -0.89 -9.39
C SER A 62 -6.42 0.58 -9.01
N LEU A 63 -6.89 1.46 -9.90
CA LEU A 63 -6.97 2.90 -9.65
C LEU A 63 -7.86 3.25 -8.44
N SER A 64 -8.97 2.55 -8.24
CA SER A 64 -9.86 2.77 -7.09
C SER A 64 -9.12 2.53 -5.75
N PHE A 65 -8.39 1.43 -5.67
CA PHE A 65 -7.56 1.09 -4.51
C PHE A 65 -6.48 2.16 -4.24
N LEU A 66 -5.76 2.59 -5.28
CA LEU A 66 -4.71 3.60 -5.15
C LEU A 66 -5.28 4.98 -4.75
N ASN A 67 -6.45 5.35 -5.27
CA ASN A 67 -7.13 6.58 -4.89
C ASN A 67 -7.56 6.57 -3.42
N GLN A 68 -8.10 5.45 -2.93
CA GLN A 68 -8.46 5.30 -1.53
C GLN A 68 -7.23 5.44 -0.61
N LEU A 69 -6.09 4.83 -0.97
CA LEU A 69 -4.85 5.00 -0.22
C LEU A 69 -4.36 6.45 -0.21
N ARG A 70 -4.48 7.16 -1.35
CA ARG A 70 -4.13 8.59 -1.43
C ARG A 70 -5.00 9.43 -0.51
N GLU A 71 -6.31 9.20 -0.51
CA GLU A 71 -7.26 9.95 0.34
C GLU A 71 -6.95 9.78 1.82
N VAL A 72 -6.71 8.54 2.26
CA VAL A 72 -6.31 8.25 3.65
C VAL A 72 -4.99 8.93 3.99
N TRP A 73 -4.01 8.84 3.09
CA TRP A 73 -2.72 9.49 3.29
C TRP A 73 -2.82 11.02 3.37
N ASP A 74 -3.59 11.65 2.49
CA ASP A 74 -3.83 13.09 2.49
C ASP A 74 -4.57 13.54 3.75
N ALA A 75 -5.57 12.79 4.20
CA ALA A 75 -6.28 13.05 5.45
C ALA A 75 -5.35 12.98 6.66
N ASN A 76 -4.52 11.93 6.75
CA ASN A 76 -3.52 11.78 7.81
C ASN A 76 -2.47 12.88 7.76
N ARG A 77 -2.00 13.27 6.58
CA ARG A 77 -1.05 14.37 6.40
C ARG A 77 -1.64 15.71 6.83
N LYS A 78 -2.92 15.97 6.56
CA LYS A 78 -3.61 17.18 7.07
C LYS A 78 -3.76 17.16 8.59
N ARG A 79 -4.05 15.99 9.17
CA ARG A 79 -4.32 15.84 10.61
C ARG A 79 -3.06 15.86 11.47
N TYR A 80 -1.99 15.25 11.00
CA TYR A 80 -0.76 15.02 11.78
C TYR A 80 0.48 15.69 11.17
N GLY A 81 0.35 16.32 10.00
CA GLY A 81 1.43 17.08 9.40
C GLY A 81 1.84 18.28 10.26
N PRO A 82 3.04 18.82 10.02
CA PRO A 82 3.50 19.99 10.74
C PRO A 82 2.50 21.14 10.56
N SER A 83 2.19 21.85 11.64
CA SER A 83 1.40 23.08 11.55
C SER A 83 2.07 24.03 10.56
N PRO A 84 1.29 24.72 9.70
CA PRO A 84 1.86 25.71 8.79
C PRO A 84 2.64 26.75 9.61
N LYS A 85 3.85 27.06 9.17
CA LYS A 85 4.70 28.13 9.74
C LYS A 85 4.20 29.50 9.30
#